data_AF-A0A2G9UJG4-F1
#
_entry.id   AF-A0A2G9UJG4-F1
#
_cell.length_a   1.000
_cell.length_b   1.000
_cell.length_c   1.000
_cell.angle_alpha   90.00
_cell.angle_beta   90.00
_cell.angle_gamma   90.00
#
_symmetry.space_group_name_H-M   'P 1'
#
loop_
_entity.id
_entity.type
_entity.pdbx_description
1 polymer ?
#
loop_
_entity_poly.entity_id
_entity_poly.type
_entity_poly.pdbx_seq_one_letter_code
_entity_poly.pdbx_strand_id
1 'polypeptide(L)'
;MAKEFQFNWRPNVPSLLQHGSVFDRYDDESTSLEVNAHVRVDEYGFFLYWLIESRDAVVLDIGQVWEARPSGLPKDGRVLFELEQRGARETLEERTIWITHGQDLVNVQSFYLVAETVEIAKAWRIGINDILKKSKTRHVCPTTNLLRYWKWLTLSVNDRRKIPIKLLVKTFSSGKPEKMVLKCLSDLGLCGDKEREELDVEMLTFEKFIRLYNKICPRSEVQELFVKL
;
A
#
# COMPACT_ATOMS: atom_id res chain seq x y z
N MET A 1 21.43 -17.31 -31.45
CA MET A 1 20.38 -16.26 -31.33
C MET A 1 20.12 -16.02 -29.86
N ALA A 2 20.34 -14.80 -29.37
CA ALA A 2 19.94 -14.44 -28.00
C ALA A 2 18.41 -14.42 -27.94
N LYS A 3 17.85 -15.08 -26.93
CA LYS A 3 16.39 -15.09 -26.71
C LYS A 3 15.95 -13.66 -26.39
N GLU A 4 14.86 -13.20 -27.01
CA GLU A 4 14.30 -11.88 -26.72
C GLU A 4 14.03 -11.74 -25.22
N PHE A 5 14.57 -10.69 -24.61
CA PHE A 5 14.37 -10.44 -23.20
C PHE A 5 12.96 -9.87 -22.97
N GLN A 6 12.10 -10.65 -22.32
CA GLN A 6 10.80 -10.17 -21.89
C GLN A 6 10.93 -9.50 -20.51
N PHE A 7 10.80 -8.18 -20.48
CA PHE A 7 10.75 -7.43 -19.23
C PHE A 7 9.48 -7.79 -18.45
N ASN A 8 9.65 -8.58 -17.39
CA ASN A 8 8.61 -8.80 -16.41
C ASN A 8 8.90 -7.95 -15.16
N TRP A 9 8.07 -6.94 -14.93
CA TRP A 9 8.14 -6.11 -13.72
C TRP A 9 7.38 -6.70 -12.54
N ARG A 10 6.43 -7.61 -12.80
CA ARG A 10 5.56 -8.18 -11.77
C ARG A 10 6.32 -9.24 -10.99
N PRO A 11 6.59 -9.03 -9.69
CA PRO A 11 7.06 -10.10 -8.85
C PRO A 11 5.93 -11.14 -8.69
N ASN A 12 6.30 -12.39 -8.44
CA ASN A 12 5.31 -13.35 -7.97
C ASN A 12 4.98 -13.03 -6.51
N VAL A 13 3.76 -12.59 -6.23
CA VAL A 13 3.30 -12.31 -4.86
C VAL A 13 2.69 -13.60 -4.30
N PRO A 14 3.28 -14.21 -3.25
CA PRO A 14 2.73 -15.43 -2.65
C PRO A 14 1.27 -15.26 -2.23
N SER A 15 0.43 -16.28 -2.46
CA SER A 15 -1.00 -16.24 -2.10
C SER A 15 -1.23 -15.96 -0.62
N LEU A 16 -0.33 -16.44 0.26
CA LEU A 16 -0.33 -16.10 1.68
C LEU A 16 -0.33 -14.59 1.93
N LEU A 17 0.52 -13.84 1.20
CA LEU A 17 0.61 -12.38 1.36
C LEU A 17 -0.60 -11.66 0.77
N GLN A 18 -1.18 -12.19 -0.32
CA GLN A 18 -2.35 -11.61 -0.96
C GLN A 18 -3.63 -11.82 -0.14
N HIS A 19 -3.84 -13.02 0.40
CA HIS A 19 -4.94 -13.31 1.32
C HIS A 19 -4.78 -12.56 2.63
N GLY A 20 -3.54 -12.42 3.11
CA GLY A 20 -3.22 -11.72 4.32
C GLY A 20 -3.11 -12.62 5.54
N SER A 21 -2.61 -12.04 6.63
CA SER A 21 -2.57 -12.67 7.95
C SER A 21 -2.80 -11.59 9.00
N VAL A 22 -3.25 -12.00 10.18
CA VAL A 22 -3.48 -11.09 11.30
C VAL A 22 -2.21 -11.00 12.13
N PHE A 23 -1.82 -9.78 12.50
CA PHE A 23 -0.65 -9.48 13.31
C PHE A 23 -1.03 -8.49 14.41
N ASP A 24 -0.30 -8.53 15.51
CA ASP A 24 -0.21 -7.37 16.39
C ASP A 24 0.98 -6.50 15.94
N ARG A 25 0.81 -5.18 15.94
CA ARG A 25 1.79 -4.22 15.41
C ARG A 25 2.24 -3.25 16.50
N TYR A 26 3.52 -2.93 16.50
CA TYR A 26 4.06 -1.80 17.27
C TYR A 26 5.21 -1.13 16.50
N ASP A 27 5.65 0.03 16.95
CA ASP A 27 6.85 0.72 16.48
C ASP A 27 7.72 1.16 17.66
N ASP A 28 8.97 1.56 17.41
CA ASP A 28 9.93 1.93 18.47
C ASP A 28 9.53 3.21 19.24
N GLU A 29 8.65 4.05 18.67
CA GLU A 29 8.24 5.34 19.24
C GLU A 29 6.91 5.25 20.02
N SER A 30 6.09 4.22 19.74
CA SER A 30 4.81 3.97 20.39
C SER A 30 4.97 3.17 21.68
N THR A 31 4.22 3.58 22.70
CA THR A 31 4.01 2.81 23.94
C THR A 31 2.75 1.95 23.89
N SER A 32 2.16 1.80 22.70
CA SER A 32 0.89 1.11 22.48
C SER A 32 1.02 0.01 21.43
N LEU A 33 0.34 -1.11 21.68
CA LEU A 33 0.21 -2.22 20.77
C LEU A 33 -1.08 -2.07 19.93
N GLU A 34 -0.93 -2.10 18.61
CA GLU A 34 -2.05 -2.17 17.70
C GLU A 34 -2.41 -3.63 17.44
N VAL A 35 -3.50 -4.08 18.03
CA VAL A 35 -3.92 -5.48 17.92
C VAL A 35 -4.72 -5.75 16.65
N ASN A 36 -4.64 -6.99 16.18
CA ASN A 36 -5.48 -7.52 15.10
C ASN A 36 -5.36 -6.76 13.75
N ALA A 37 -4.17 -6.26 13.42
CA ALA A 37 -3.89 -5.68 12.12
C ALA A 37 -3.93 -6.77 11.03
N HIS A 38 -4.89 -6.66 10.09
CA HIS A 38 -4.95 -7.56 8.95
C HIS A 38 -4.01 -7.06 7.86
N VAL A 39 -2.81 -7.63 7.80
CA VAL A 39 -1.71 -7.22 6.91
C VAL A 39 -1.77 -7.98 5.59
N ARG A 40 -1.54 -7.29 4.48
CA ARG A 40 -1.65 -7.81 3.11
C ARG A 40 -0.64 -7.16 2.17
N VAL A 41 -0.28 -7.87 1.10
CA VAL A 41 0.39 -7.31 -0.07
C VAL A 41 -0.56 -7.34 -1.25
N ASP A 42 -0.62 -6.27 -2.03
CA ASP A 42 -1.48 -6.23 -3.21
C ASP A 42 -1.02 -7.18 -4.32
N GLU A 43 -1.91 -7.52 -5.25
CA GLU A 43 -1.66 -8.49 -6.31
C GLU A 43 -0.52 -8.12 -7.27
N TYR A 44 -0.11 -6.85 -7.31
CA TYR A 44 1.02 -6.38 -8.11
C TYR A 44 2.33 -6.26 -7.34
N GLY A 45 2.31 -6.43 -6.00
CA GLY A 45 3.48 -6.29 -5.14
C GLY A 45 3.97 -4.84 -5.03
N PHE A 46 3.09 -3.86 -5.19
CA PHE A 46 3.39 -2.44 -5.04
C PHE A 46 3.37 -2.00 -3.57
N PHE A 47 2.41 -2.49 -2.79
CA PHE A 47 2.09 -1.98 -1.47
C PHE A 47 1.92 -3.11 -0.46
N LEU A 48 2.53 -2.91 0.70
CA LEU A 48 2.21 -3.60 1.94
C LEU A 48 1.21 -2.71 2.68
N TYR A 49 0.06 -3.24 3.05
CA TYR A 49 -0.97 -2.45 3.71
C TYR A 49 -1.61 -3.25 4.83
N TRP A 50 -2.22 -2.55 5.78
CA TRP A 50 -2.96 -3.20 6.84
C TRP A 50 -4.21 -2.44 7.23
N LEU A 51 -5.18 -3.21 7.72
CA LEU A 51 -6.47 -2.75 8.17
C LEU A 51 -6.60 -3.08 9.65
N ILE A 52 -6.91 -2.07 10.46
CA ILE A 52 -7.28 -2.21 11.86
C ILE A 52 -8.72 -1.72 12.00
N GLU A 53 -9.50 -2.35 12.87
CA GLU A 53 -10.88 -1.94 13.14
C GLU A 53 -10.92 -0.50 13.64
N SER A 54 -11.91 0.27 13.19
CA SER A 54 -12.09 1.69 13.56
C SER A 54 -10.89 2.60 13.22
N ARG A 55 -10.03 2.19 12.27
CA ARG A 55 -8.92 2.99 11.77
C ARG A 55 -8.85 2.99 10.26
N ASP A 56 -8.33 4.10 9.73
CA ASP A 56 -7.94 4.24 8.34
C ASP A 56 -6.87 3.20 7.99
N ALA A 57 -6.90 2.73 6.75
CA ALA A 57 -5.90 1.82 6.21
C ALA A 57 -4.54 2.52 6.16
N VAL A 58 -3.50 1.79 6.54
CA VAL A 58 -2.12 2.23 6.32
C VAL A 58 -1.58 1.53 5.10
N VAL A 59 -1.01 2.29 4.18
CA VAL A 59 -0.48 1.78 2.90
C VAL A 59 0.98 2.19 2.79
N LEU A 60 1.87 1.20 2.80
CA LEU A 60 3.30 1.36 2.66
C LEU A 60 3.76 0.91 1.28
N ASP A 61 4.51 1.78 0.60
CA ASP A 61 5.19 1.45 -0.64
C ASP A 61 6.29 0.41 -0.40
N ILE A 62 6.16 -0.79 -0.97
CA ILE A 62 7.19 -1.84 -0.87
C ILE A 62 8.51 -1.38 -1.48
N GLY A 63 8.49 -0.45 -2.45
CA GLY A 63 9.70 0.16 -3.00
C GLY A 63 10.54 0.95 -1.99
N GLN A 64 9.96 1.29 -0.84
CA GLN A 64 10.63 1.95 0.29
C GLN A 64 10.99 0.98 1.42
N VAL A 65 10.52 -0.27 1.37
CA VAL A 65 10.89 -1.31 2.34
C VAL A 65 12.27 -1.83 1.98
N TRP A 66 13.15 -1.95 2.98
CA TRP A 66 14.53 -2.39 2.77
C TRP A 66 14.69 -3.87 3.06
N GLU A 67 14.11 -4.33 4.16
CA GLU A 67 14.18 -5.73 4.57
C GLU A 67 13.08 -6.05 5.60
N ALA A 68 12.74 -7.34 5.65
CA ALA A 68 11.94 -7.94 6.71
C ALA A 68 12.76 -9.00 7.46
N ARG A 69 13.08 -8.78 8.74
CA ARG A 69 14.00 -9.62 9.51
C ARG A 69 13.41 -10.05 10.85
N PRO A 70 13.98 -11.07 11.53
CA PRO A 70 13.65 -11.33 12.93
C PRO A 70 14.00 -10.14 13.82
N SER A 71 13.34 -10.04 14.97
CA SER A 71 13.63 -9.04 16.00
C SER A 71 13.82 -9.71 17.36
N GLY A 72 14.52 -9.02 18.26
CA GLY A 72 14.49 -9.35 19.68
C GLY A 72 13.17 -8.90 20.34
N LEU A 73 13.08 -9.08 21.65
CA LEU A 73 11.94 -8.62 22.44
C LEU A 73 11.68 -7.10 22.30
N PRO A 74 10.41 -6.66 22.35
CA PRO A 74 10.06 -5.25 22.46
C PRO A 74 10.82 -4.55 23.60
N LYS A 75 11.33 -3.35 23.33
CA LYS A 75 12.02 -2.54 24.34
C LYS A 75 11.06 -1.94 25.37
N ASP A 76 9.85 -1.59 24.93
CA ASP A 76 8.83 -1.04 25.81
C ASP A 76 8.18 -2.16 26.65
N GLY A 77 8.19 -1.98 27.97
CA GLY A 77 7.69 -2.97 28.91
C GLY A 77 6.18 -3.17 28.86
N ARG A 78 5.39 -2.17 28.45
CA ARG A 78 3.92 -2.30 28.31
C ARG A 78 3.57 -3.11 27.08
N VAL A 79 4.20 -2.80 25.95
CA VAL A 79 4.06 -3.58 24.71
C VAL A 79 4.47 -5.04 24.95
N LEU A 80 5.61 -5.28 25.61
CA LEU A 80 6.04 -6.63 25.95
C LEU A 80 5.01 -7.35 26.83
N PHE A 81 4.53 -6.70 27.89
CA PHE A 81 3.54 -7.29 28.80
C PHE A 81 2.24 -7.66 28.07
N GLU A 82 1.72 -6.78 27.20
CA GLU A 82 0.51 -7.07 26.42
C GLU A 82 0.69 -8.24 25.45
N LEU A 83 1.85 -8.34 24.80
CA LEU A 83 2.16 -9.44 23.89
C LEU A 83 2.25 -10.80 24.62
N GLU A 84 2.73 -10.81 25.87
CA GLU A 84 2.77 -12.02 26.70
C GLU A 84 1.38 -12.53 27.10
N GLN A 85 0.39 -11.65 27.20
CA GLN A 85 -1.00 -12.06 27.40
C GLN A 85 -1.64 -12.66 26.15
N ARG A 86 -0.99 -12.52 24.98
CA ARG A 86 -1.52 -12.92 23.66
C ARG A 86 -0.78 -14.11 23.06
N GLY A 87 0.33 -14.56 23.65
CA GLY A 87 1.01 -15.78 23.26
C GLY A 87 2.29 -16.04 24.06
N ALA A 88 2.89 -17.20 23.86
CA ALA A 88 4.07 -17.62 24.61
C ALA A 88 5.27 -16.67 24.37
N ARG A 89 5.86 -16.17 25.46
CA ARG A 89 7.06 -15.31 25.46
C ARG A 89 8.24 -15.96 24.75
N GLU A 90 8.42 -17.27 24.94
CA GLU A 90 9.55 -18.06 24.42
C GLU A 90 9.64 -18.02 22.88
N THR A 91 8.51 -17.83 22.20
CA THR A 91 8.43 -17.78 20.73
C THR A 91 8.32 -16.37 20.18
N LEU A 92 8.23 -15.35 21.04
CA LEU A 92 7.87 -13.99 20.64
C LEU A 92 8.85 -13.41 19.62
N GLU A 93 10.16 -13.59 19.83
CA GLU A 93 11.20 -13.12 18.90
C GLU A 93 11.06 -13.77 17.52
N GLU A 94 10.84 -15.09 17.47
CA GLU A 94 10.70 -15.83 16.21
C GLU A 94 9.41 -15.46 15.46
N ARG A 95 8.35 -15.14 16.20
CA ARG A 95 7.06 -14.64 15.69
C ARG A 95 7.11 -13.17 15.26
N THR A 96 8.13 -12.42 15.65
CA THR A 96 8.25 -11.00 15.33
C THR A 96 8.96 -10.77 14.00
N ILE A 97 8.36 -9.93 13.17
CA ILE A 97 8.91 -9.43 11.91
C ILE A 97 9.23 -7.96 12.11
N TRP A 98 10.51 -7.61 12.06
CA TRP A 98 10.96 -6.23 11.98
C TRP A 98 11.03 -5.79 10.53
N ILE A 99 10.25 -4.76 10.18
CA ILE A 99 10.25 -4.14 8.86
C ILE A 99 10.90 -2.77 8.98
N THR A 100 11.96 -2.56 8.20
CA THR A 100 12.65 -1.27 8.07
C THR A 100 12.29 -0.66 6.72
N HIS A 101 11.91 0.63 6.71
CA HIS A 101 11.59 1.35 5.49
C HIS A 101 12.05 2.80 5.55
N GLY A 102 12.23 3.42 4.38
CA GLY A 102 12.67 4.80 4.28
C GLY A 102 12.79 5.26 2.84
N GLN A 103 12.64 6.57 2.61
CA GLN A 103 12.82 7.18 1.29
C GLN A 103 14.31 7.30 0.92
N ASP A 104 15.16 7.43 1.93
CA ASP A 104 16.60 7.60 1.80
C ASP A 104 17.33 6.94 2.98
N LEU A 105 18.66 6.93 2.92
CA LEU A 105 19.52 6.24 3.89
C LEU A 105 19.55 6.88 5.29
N VAL A 106 18.91 8.04 5.48
CA VAL A 106 18.94 8.83 6.71
C VAL A 106 17.59 8.76 7.42
N ASN A 107 16.49 8.93 6.69
CA ASN A 107 15.13 8.95 7.19
C ASN A 107 14.57 7.53 7.27
N VAL A 108 15.11 6.76 8.21
CA VAL A 108 14.78 5.35 8.41
C VAL A 108 13.73 5.19 9.50
N GLN A 109 12.66 4.48 9.18
CA GLN A 109 11.59 4.13 10.09
C GLN A 109 11.51 2.61 10.25
N SER A 110 10.97 2.17 11.38
CA SER A 110 10.81 0.76 11.70
C SER A 110 9.48 0.51 12.37
N PHE A 111 8.86 -0.61 12.00
CA PHE A 111 7.74 -1.17 12.74
C PHE A 111 7.87 -2.69 12.80
N TYR A 112 7.12 -3.27 13.71
CA TYR A 112 7.20 -4.67 14.07
C TYR A 112 5.81 -5.30 13.92
N LEU A 113 5.77 -6.49 13.32
CA LEU A 113 4.57 -7.31 13.19
C LEU A 113 4.79 -8.61 13.95
N VAL A 114 3.95 -8.88 14.94
CA VAL A 114 3.98 -10.12 15.73
C VAL A 114 2.91 -11.06 15.17
N ALA A 115 3.36 -12.17 14.60
CA ALA A 115 2.49 -13.20 14.05
C ALA A 115 1.89 -14.07 15.15
N GLU A 116 0.78 -14.75 14.84
CA GLU A 116 0.22 -15.79 15.69
C GLU A 116 1.20 -16.96 15.87
N THR A 117 1.87 -17.39 14.79
CA THR A 117 2.79 -18.53 14.79
C THR A 117 4.14 -18.20 14.15
N VAL A 118 5.15 -18.99 14.49
CA VAL A 118 6.51 -18.85 13.96
C VAL A 118 6.53 -19.12 12.46
N GLU A 119 5.69 -20.04 11.98
CA GLU A 119 5.56 -20.43 10.59
C GLU A 119 5.05 -19.27 9.73
N ILE A 120 4.03 -18.55 10.23
CA ILE A 120 3.51 -17.35 9.56
C ILE A 120 4.62 -16.30 9.49
N ALA A 121 5.30 -16.01 10.59
CA ALA A 121 6.37 -15.01 10.61
C ALA A 121 7.51 -15.34 9.64
N LYS A 122 7.94 -16.61 9.60
CA LYS A 122 8.97 -17.10 8.66
C LYS A 122 8.51 -16.96 7.22
N ALA A 123 7.29 -17.41 6.89
CA ALA A 123 6.74 -17.33 5.55
C ALA A 123 6.60 -15.88 5.06
N TRP A 124 6.16 -14.97 5.93
CA TRP A 124 6.03 -13.55 5.61
C TRP A 124 7.38 -12.87 5.37
N ARG A 125 8.39 -13.13 6.22
CA ARG A 125 9.76 -12.63 6.00
C ARG A 125 10.32 -13.09 4.66
N ILE A 126 10.18 -14.38 4.35
CA ILE A 126 10.66 -14.94 3.07
C ILE A 126 9.92 -14.27 1.90
N GLY A 127 8.59 -14.17 1.98
CA GLY A 127 7.75 -13.62 0.92
C GLY A 127 8.04 -12.14 0.64
N ILE A 128 8.13 -11.29 1.66
CA ILE A 128 8.45 -9.86 1.51
C ILE A 128 9.84 -9.71 0.88
N ASN A 129 10.87 -10.38 1.42
CA ASN A 129 12.22 -10.25 0.89
C ASN A 129 12.36 -10.81 -0.54
N ASP A 130 11.57 -11.82 -0.92
CA ASP A 130 11.54 -12.31 -2.30
C ASP A 130 10.96 -11.26 -3.27
N ILE A 131 9.90 -10.56 -2.86
CA ILE A 131 9.35 -9.42 -3.61
C ILE A 131 10.40 -8.33 -3.75
N LEU A 132 11.08 -7.94 -2.67
CA LEU A 132 12.11 -6.88 -2.70
C LEU A 132 13.25 -7.21 -3.66
N LYS A 133 13.74 -8.45 -3.65
CA LYS A 133 14.82 -8.91 -4.53
C LYS A 133 14.43 -8.91 -6.01
N LYS A 134 13.16 -9.20 -6.31
CA LYS A 134 12.67 -9.40 -7.69
C LYS A 134 11.95 -8.17 -8.26
N SER A 135 11.57 -7.22 -7.41
CA SER A 135 10.81 -6.04 -7.80
C SER A 135 11.61 -5.18 -8.76
N LYS A 136 10.98 -4.85 -9.90
CA LYS A 136 11.53 -3.90 -10.89
C LYS A 136 10.62 -2.69 -11.02
N THR A 137 9.89 -2.34 -9.96
CA THR A 137 8.90 -1.26 -9.94
C THR A 137 9.51 0.10 -10.30
N ARG A 138 10.81 0.30 -10.07
CA ARG A 138 11.54 1.51 -10.48
C ARG A 138 11.69 1.69 -12.00
N HIS A 139 11.48 0.63 -12.78
CA HIS A 139 11.68 0.63 -14.24
C HIS A 139 10.37 0.48 -15.02
N VAL A 140 9.23 0.69 -14.39
CA VAL A 140 7.93 0.51 -15.03
C VAL A 140 7.56 1.70 -15.92
N CYS A 141 6.77 1.43 -16.96
CA CYS A 141 6.30 2.46 -17.88
C CYS A 141 5.25 3.39 -17.23
N PRO A 142 4.96 4.57 -17.83
CA PRO A 142 3.97 5.50 -17.29
C PRO A 142 2.59 4.89 -17.02
N THR A 143 2.10 4.01 -17.89
CA THR A 143 0.81 3.32 -17.70
C THR A 143 0.80 2.45 -16.45
N THR A 144 1.89 1.74 -16.16
CA THR A 144 2.01 0.94 -14.94
C THR A 144 2.15 1.83 -13.70
N ASN A 145 2.81 3.00 -13.82
CA ASN A 145 2.79 3.97 -12.73
C ASN A 145 1.37 4.50 -12.45
N LEU A 146 0.56 4.74 -13.48
CA LEU A 146 -0.85 5.09 -13.31
C LEU A 146 -1.65 3.96 -12.63
N LEU A 147 -1.40 2.69 -13.00
CA LEU A 147 -1.98 1.53 -12.32
C LEU A 147 -1.60 1.49 -10.83
N ARG A 148 -0.33 1.79 -10.51
CA ARG A 148 0.16 1.87 -9.14
C ARG A 148 -0.51 2.98 -8.34
N TYR A 149 -0.67 4.18 -8.90
CA TYR A 149 -1.39 5.28 -8.26
C TYR A 149 -2.86 4.96 -8.02
N TRP A 150 -3.53 4.36 -9.01
CA TRP A 150 -4.89 3.86 -8.85
C TRP A 150 -4.97 2.85 -7.69
N LYS A 151 -4.04 1.89 -7.65
CA LYS A 151 -4.03 0.87 -6.60
C LYS A 151 -3.85 1.49 -5.22
N TRP A 152 -2.91 2.43 -5.06
CA TRP A 152 -2.74 3.19 -3.83
C TRP A 152 -4.05 3.87 -3.39
N LEU A 153 -4.73 4.59 -4.28
CA LEU A 153 -6.02 5.24 -3.98
C LEU A 153 -7.07 4.24 -3.49
N THR A 154 -7.16 3.06 -4.12
CA THR A 154 -8.13 2.03 -3.73
C THR A 154 -7.79 1.32 -2.42
N LEU A 155 -6.53 1.37 -1.98
CA LEU A 155 -6.09 0.80 -0.71
C LEU A 155 -6.14 1.82 0.44
N SER A 156 -6.06 3.12 0.14
CA SER A 156 -6.14 4.22 1.10
C SER A 156 -7.59 4.52 1.50
N VAL A 157 -8.20 3.56 2.20
CA VAL A 157 -9.57 3.65 2.70
C VAL A 157 -9.62 4.09 4.16
N ASN A 158 -10.75 4.67 4.57
CA ASN A 158 -11.01 5.03 5.96
C ASN A 158 -11.41 3.81 6.83
N ASP A 159 -11.77 4.09 8.08
CA ASP A 159 -12.39 3.16 9.03
C ASP A 159 -13.67 2.47 8.51
N ARG A 160 -14.45 3.13 7.63
CA ARG A 160 -15.62 2.58 6.93
C ARG A 160 -15.29 1.80 5.65
N ARG A 161 -14.02 1.59 5.34
CA ARG A 161 -13.52 0.91 4.12
C ARG A 161 -13.94 1.59 2.81
N LYS A 162 -14.08 2.91 2.84
CA LYS A 162 -14.36 3.76 1.67
C LYS A 162 -13.20 4.70 1.37
N ILE A 163 -13.06 5.08 0.11
CA ILE A 163 -12.05 6.04 -0.35
C ILE A 163 -12.54 7.46 0.00
N PRO A 164 -11.81 8.25 0.80
CA PRO A 164 -12.18 9.64 1.05
C PRO A 164 -12.09 10.48 -0.23
N ILE A 165 -13.13 11.23 -0.59
CA ILE A 165 -13.10 12.11 -1.78
C ILE A 165 -12.01 13.18 -1.65
N LYS A 166 -11.75 13.66 -0.43
CA LYS A 166 -10.64 14.58 -0.15
C LYS A 166 -9.28 14.03 -0.59
N LEU A 167 -9.08 12.71 -0.50
CA LEU A 167 -7.86 12.06 -0.99
C LEU A 167 -7.73 12.24 -2.50
N LEU A 168 -8.78 11.91 -3.25
CA LEU A 168 -8.81 12.06 -4.71
C LEU A 168 -8.60 13.52 -5.12
N VAL A 169 -9.29 14.46 -4.47
CA VAL A 169 -9.12 15.90 -4.73
C VAL A 169 -7.67 16.31 -4.52
N LYS A 170 -7.06 15.95 -3.38
CA LYS A 170 -5.66 16.26 -3.09
C LYS A 170 -4.70 15.68 -4.13
N THR A 171 -4.93 14.44 -4.56
CA THR A 171 -4.07 13.77 -5.57
C THR A 171 -4.08 14.50 -6.91
N PHE A 172 -5.23 15.02 -7.34
CA PHE A 172 -5.37 15.62 -8.68
C PHE A 172 -5.29 17.16 -8.69
N SER A 173 -5.26 17.82 -7.55
CA SER A 173 -5.23 19.30 -7.47
C SER A 173 -3.84 19.92 -7.68
N SER A 174 -2.81 19.14 -8.04
CA SER A 174 -1.49 19.68 -8.36
C SER A 174 -1.55 20.56 -9.61
N GLY A 175 -1.64 21.88 -9.40
CA GLY A 175 -1.80 22.87 -10.47
C GLY A 175 -3.21 22.99 -11.05
N LYS A 176 -4.23 22.38 -10.43
CA LYS A 176 -5.64 22.44 -10.86
C LYS A 176 -6.54 22.89 -9.69
N PRO A 177 -7.55 23.74 -9.92
CA PRO A 177 -8.49 24.13 -8.86
C PRO A 177 -9.30 22.94 -8.35
N GLU A 178 -9.49 22.82 -7.04
CA GLU A 178 -10.26 21.72 -6.42
C GLU A 178 -11.68 21.61 -7.00
N LYS A 179 -12.35 22.75 -7.24
CA LYS A 179 -13.69 22.80 -7.86
C LYS A 179 -13.72 22.12 -9.24
N MET A 180 -12.64 22.22 -10.02
CA MET A 180 -12.52 21.55 -11.32
C MET A 180 -12.42 20.03 -11.13
N VAL A 181 -11.63 19.58 -10.17
CA VAL A 181 -11.46 18.16 -9.84
C VAL A 181 -12.77 17.55 -9.37
N LEU A 182 -13.48 18.22 -8.45
CA LEU A 182 -14.80 17.80 -7.97
C LEU A 182 -15.82 17.71 -9.12
N LYS A 183 -15.83 18.68 -10.04
CA LYS A 183 -16.67 18.61 -11.24
C LYS A 183 -16.33 17.39 -12.10
N CYS A 184 -15.05 17.09 -12.32
CA CYS A 184 -14.63 15.92 -13.10
C CYS A 184 -15.02 14.60 -12.44
N LEU A 185 -14.94 14.52 -11.10
CA LEU A 185 -15.42 13.38 -10.33
C LEU A 185 -16.94 13.21 -10.48
N SER A 186 -17.71 14.31 -10.39
CA SER A 186 -19.17 14.29 -10.54
C SER A 186 -19.59 13.84 -11.93
N ASP A 187 -18.97 14.39 -12.97
CA ASP A 187 -19.23 14.04 -14.37
C ASP A 187 -18.94 12.54 -14.68
N LEU A 188 -18.11 11.88 -13.87
CA LEU A 188 -17.80 10.45 -13.98
C LEU A 188 -18.61 9.57 -13.02
N GLY A 189 -19.57 10.16 -12.29
CA GLY A 189 -20.39 9.47 -11.30
C GLY A 189 -19.59 8.95 -10.10
N LEU A 190 -18.45 9.58 -9.79
CA LEU A 190 -17.59 9.26 -8.64
C LEU A 190 -17.92 10.11 -7.41
N CYS A 191 -18.62 11.22 -7.58
CA CYS A 191 -19.29 11.93 -6.50
C CYS A 191 -20.69 12.39 -6.96
N GLY A 192 -21.66 12.50 -6.06
CA GLY A 192 -23.03 12.92 -6.39
C GLY A 192 -23.23 14.44 -6.32
N ASP A 193 -24.48 14.88 -6.50
CA ASP A 193 -24.90 16.29 -6.42
C ASP A 193 -24.81 16.89 -5.01
N LYS A 194 -24.80 16.04 -3.98
CA LYS A 194 -24.28 16.36 -2.65
C LYS A 194 -22.89 15.75 -2.58
N GLU A 195 -21.90 16.53 -2.16
CA GLU A 195 -20.53 16.08 -1.93
C GLU A 195 -20.56 14.83 -1.03
N ARG A 196 -20.57 13.64 -1.63
CA ARG A 196 -20.31 12.41 -0.89
C ARG A 196 -18.89 12.58 -0.38
N GLU A 197 -18.70 12.55 0.93
CA GLU A 197 -17.35 12.68 1.48
C GLU A 197 -16.49 11.45 1.14
N GLU A 198 -17.13 10.36 0.72
CA GLU A 198 -16.52 9.03 0.56
C GLU A 198 -17.09 8.26 -0.64
N LEU A 199 -16.28 7.34 -1.16
CA LEU A 199 -16.54 6.56 -2.36
C LEU A 199 -16.30 5.07 -2.10
N ASP A 200 -17.22 4.21 -2.53
CA ASP A 200 -17.04 2.76 -2.49
C ASP A 200 -15.90 2.35 -3.43
N VAL A 201 -15.02 1.45 -2.98
CA VAL A 201 -13.78 1.09 -3.71
C VAL A 201 -14.10 0.55 -5.10
N GLU A 202 -15.16 -0.25 -5.25
CA GLU A 202 -15.54 -0.86 -6.54
C GLU A 202 -15.98 0.19 -7.58
N MET A 203 -16.41 1.37 -7.12
CA MET A 203 -16.83 2.45 -8.02
C MET A 203 -15.65 3.11 -8.74
N LEU A 204 -14.44 3.05 -8.16
CA LEU A 204 -13.22 3.56 -8.76
C LEU A 204 -12.47 2.44 -9.49
N THR A 205 -13.00 2.01 -10.63
CA THR A 205 -12.27 1.07 -11.51
C THR A 205 -11.04 1.73 -12.14
N PHE A 206 -10.07 0.93 -12.57
CA PHE A 206 -8.88 1.46 -13.27
C PHE A 206 -9.25 2.24 -14.54
N GLU A 207 -10.27 1.79 -15.27
CA GLU A 207 -10.78 2.51 -16.45
C GLU A 207 -11.33 3.90 -16.09
N LYS A 208 -12.16 3.99 -15.04
CA LYS A 208 -12.67 5.29 -14.56
C LYS A 208 -11.55 6.19 -14.07
N PHE A 209 -10.55 5.64 -13.38
CA PHE A 209 -9.35 6.39 -12.98
C PHE A 209 -8.59 6.96 -14.18
N ILE A 210 -8.38 6.18 -15.25
CA ILE A 210 -7.73 6.66 -16.48
C ILE A 210 -8.57 7.75 -17.17
N ARG A 211 -9.90 7.59 -17.24
CA ARG A 211 -10.79 8.62 -17.77
C ARG A 211 -10.71 9.92 -16.95
N LEU A 212 -10.67 9.82 -15.63
CA LEU A 212 -10.48 10.95 -14.72
C LEU A 212 -9.13 11.64 -14.96
N TYR A 213 -8.04 10.87 -15.01
CA TYR A 213 -6.70 11.38 -15.30
C TYR A 213 -6.65 12.14 -16.63
N ASN A 214 -7.17 11.56 -17.71
CA ASN A 214 -7.17 12.20 -19.04
C ASN A 214 -8.04 13.46 -19.08
N LYS A 215 -9.13 13.49 -18.31
CA LYS A 215 -10.02 14.66 -18.25
C LYS A 215 -9.39 15.84 -17.48
N ILE A 216 -8.67 15.54 -16.39
CA ILE A 216 -7.99 16.57 -15.57
C ILE A 216 -6.68 17.03 -16.21
N CYS A 217 -5.96 16.12 -16.84
CA CYS A 217 -4.66 16.34 -17.48
C CYS A 217 -4.72 16.02 -18.98
N PRO A 218 -5.45 16.82 -19.78
CA PRO A 218 -5.53 16.60 -21.22
C PRO A 218 -4.14 16.74 -21.87
N ARG A 219 -3.83 15.82 -22.78
CA ARG A 219 -2.56 15.74 -23.51
C ARG A 219 -2.74 16.22 -24.96
N SER A 220 -2.95 17.53 -25.14
CA SER A 220 -3.19 18.12 -26.48
C SER A 220 -2.01 17.89 -27.44
N GLU A 221 -0.79 17.85 -26.92
CA GLU A 221 0.41 17.56 -27.70
C GLU A 221 0.37 16.16 -28.35
N VAL A 222 -0.29 15.19 -27.72
CA VAL A 222 -0.46 13.84 -28.29
C VAL A 222 -1.43 13.89 -29.47
N GLN A 223 -2.48 14.70 -29.37
CA GLN A 223 -3.41 14.91 -30.48
C GLN A 223 -2.73 15.59 -31.66
N GLU A 224 -1.89 16.61 -31.40
CA GLU A 224 -1.10 17.29 -32.44
C GLU A 224 -0.11 16.35 -33.14
N LEU A 225 0.52 15.43 -32.39
CA LEU A 225 1.41 14.42 -32.97
C LEU A 225 0.66 13.47 -33.88
N PHE A 226 -0.56 13.06 -33.52
CA PHE A 226 -1.36 12.16 -34.34
C PHE A 226 -1.76 12.78 -35.68
N VAL A 227 -1.96 14.09 -35.74
CA VAL A 227 -2.23 14.82 -36.99
C VAL A 227 -0.99 14.89 -37.90
N LYS A 228 0.21 14.74 -37.33
CA LYS A 228 1.51 14.83 -38.05
C LYS A 228 2.03 13.47 -38.52
N LEU A 229 1.44 12.36 -38.07
CA LEU A 229 1.76 10.99 -38.49
C LEU A 229 0.89 10.56 -39.67
#